data_AF-A0A6A1Q6V9-F1
#
_entry.id   AF-A0A6A1Q6V9-F1
#
_cell.length_a   1.000
_cell.length_b   1.000
_cell.length_c   1.000
_cell.angle_alpha   90.00
_cell.angle_beta   90.00
_cell.angle_gamma   90.00
#
_symmetry.space_group_name_H-M   'P 1'
#
loop_
_entity.id
_entity.type
_entity.pdbx_description
1 polymer ?
#
loop_
_entity_poly.entity_id
_entity_poly.type
_entity_poly.pdbx_seq_one_letter_code
_entity_poly.pdbx_strand_id
1 'polypeptide(L)'
;MLMGDTCTRGCRFCSAETARNPPPLDANESYNTAKAIAEWGLDYVVLTSVDRDDMPDGGAERFAKTVPYLKERNPKILVECLPP
;
A
#
# COMPACT_ATOMS: atom_id res chain seq x y z
N MET A 1 2.88 0.73 4.41
CA MET A 1 1.45 0.40 4.37
C MET A 1 0.84 1.29 3.30
N LEU A 2 0.19 0.70 2.30
CA LEU A 2 -0.52 1.43 1.25
C LEU A 2 -1.92 1.79 1.76
N MET A 3 -2.47 2.86 1.20
CA MET A 3 -3.82 3.34 1.45
C MET A 3 -4.10 3.87 2.86
N GLY A 4 -3.03 4.29 3.57
CA GLY A 4 -3.09 4.81 4.93
C GLY A 4 -3.16 3.74 6.02
N ASP A 5 -3.56 4.17 7.22
CA ASP A 5 -3.67 3.38 8.46
C ASP A 5 -5.11 3.13 8.92
N THR A 6 -6.08 3.75 8.24
CA THR A 6 -7.50 3.72 8.58
C THR A 6 -8.27 2.80 7.63
N CYS A 7 -8.79 1.71 8.18
CA CYS A 7 -9.51 0.66 7.48
C CYS A 7 -11.02 0.89 7.46
N THR A 8 -11.66 0.52 6.35
CA THR A 8 -13.14 0.48 6.26
C THR A 8 -13.75 -0.66 7.07
N ARG A 9 -12.95 -1.68 7.40
CA ARG A 9 -13.35 -2.84 8.22
C ARG A 9 -12.76 -2.79 9.63
N GLY A 10 -13.49 -3.36 10.59
CA GLY A 10 -13.14 -3.38 12.01
C GLY A 10 -12.83 -4.78 12.54
N CYS A 11 -11.74 -5.39 12.08
CA CYS A 11 -11.31 -6.70 12.54
C CYS A 11 -10.89 -6.66 14.02
N ARG A 12 -11.48 -7.51 14.87
CA ARG A 12 -11.29 -7.48 16.35
C ARG A 12 -9.86 -7.72 16.84
N PHE A 13 -9.00 -8.25 15.98
CA PHE A 13 -7.60 -8.54 16.28
C PHE A 13 -6.63 -7.54 15.62
N CYS A 14 -7.12 -6.68 14.71
CA CYS A 14 -6.28 -5.79 13.93
C CYS A 14 -6.04 -4.49 14.68
N SER A 15 -4.81 -3.97 14.60
CA SER A 15 -4.43 -2.69 15.22
C SER A 15 -4.63 -1.47 14.33
N ALA A 16 -5.12 -1.65 13.10
CA ALA A 16 -5.42 -0.55 12.20
C ALA A 16 -6.61 0.27 12.74
N GLU A 17 -6.59 1.58 12.51
CA GLU A 17 -7.72 2.43 12.85
C GLU A 17 -8.93 2.04 12.00
N THR A 18 -10.15 2.28 12.49
CA THR A 18 -11.36 1.93 11.75
C THR A 18 -12.22 3.16 11.54
N ALA A 19 -12.54 3.47 10.28
CA ALA A 19 -13.51 4.49 9.93
C ALA A 19 -14.32 4.05 8.72
N ARG A 20 -15.63 4.29 8.75
CA ARG A 20 -16.52 3.97 7.63
C ARG A 20 -16.16 4.76 6.36
N ASN A 21 -15.74 6.01 6.54
CA ASN A 21 -15.33 6.91 5.45
C ASN A 21 -13.91 7.40 5.76
N PRO A 22 -12.87 6.63 5.41
CA PRO A 22 -11.48 7.03 5.63
C PRO A 22 -11.12 8.26 4.78
N PRO A 23 -10.01 8.97 5.10
CA PRO A 23 -9.53 10.08 4.31
C PRO A 23 -9.29 9.72 2.83
N PRO A 24 -9.39 10.71 1.91
CA PRO A 24 -9.07 10.49 0.51
C PRO A 24 -7.59 10.09 0.36
N LEU A 25 -7.32 9.19 -0.59
CA LEU A 25 -5.96 8.74 -0.88
C LEU A 25 -5.14 9.81 -1.59
N ASP A 26 -3.85 9.86 -1.27
CA ASP A 26 -2.87 10.58 -2.08
C ASP A 26 -2.77 9.92 -3.47
N ALA A 27 -3.01 10.70 -4.52
CA ALA A 27 -2.87 10.25 -5.89
C ALA A 27 -1.44 9.76 -6.20
N ASN A 28 -0.44 10.36 -5.56
CA ASN A 28 0.99 10.07 -5.76
C ASN A 28 1.56 9.03 -4.78
N GLU A 29 0.73 8.43 -3.91
CA GLU A 29 1.17 7.49 -2.88
C GLU A 29 2.08 6.38 -3.46
N SER A 30 1.68 5.76 -4.57
CA SER A 30 2.42 4.66 -5.18
C SER A 30 3.82 5.08 -5.63
N TYR A 31 3.94 6.27 -6.23
CA TYR A 31 5.21 6.81 -6.69
C TYR A 31 6.11 7.19 -5.50
N ASN A 32 5.55 7.90 -4.52
CA ASN A 32 6.27 8.35 -3.33
C ASN A 32 6.76 7.17 -2.49
N THR A 33 5.91 6.15 -2.32
CA THR A 33 6.24 4.90 -1.61
C THR A 33 7.39 4.17 -2.31
N ALA A 34 7.31 3.97 -3.62
CA ALA A 34 8.36 3.32 -4.38
C ALA A 34 9.70 4.10 -4.34
N LYS A 35 9.63 5.44 -4.40
CA LYS A 35 10.81 6.30 -4.25
C LYS A 35 11.46 6.12 -2.87
N ALA A 36 10.67 6.21 -1.80
CA ALA A 36 11.18 6.10 -0.44
C ALA A 36 11.83 4.72 -0.17
N ILE A 37 11.19 3.63 -0.59
CA ILE A 37 11.74 2.28 -0.42
C ILE A 37 13.05 2.11 -1.19
N ALA A 38 13.13 2.65 -2.41
CA ALA A 38 14.35 2.58 -3.21
C ALA A 38 15.52 3.33 -2.55
N GLU A 39 15.26 4.46 -1.88
CA GLU A 39 16.26 5.24 -1.14
C GLU A 39 16.77 4.51 0.11
N TRP A 40 15.99 3.60 0.69
CA TRP A 40 16.40 2.82 1.86
C TRP A 40 17.39 1.69 1.55
N GLY A 41 17.53 1.29 0.28
CA GLY A 41 18.48 0.26 -0.12
C GLY A 41 18.14 -1.14 0.40
N LEU A 42 16.85 -1.46 0.56
CA LEU A 42 16.39 -2.77 1.02
C LEU A 42 16.51 -3.84 -0.09
N ASP A 43 16.78 -5.08 0.32
CA ASP A 43 16.76 -6.25 -0.57
C ASP A 43 15.37 -6.89 -0.68
N TYR A 44 14.53 -6.74 0.35
CA TYR A 44 13.19 -7.33 0.45
C TYR A 44 12.21 -6.35 1.06
N VAL A 45 10.99 -6.27 0.51
CA VAL A 45 9.91 -5.48 1.07
C VAL A 45 8.58 -6.21 0.99
N VAL A 46 7.78 -6.07 2.05
CA VAL A 46 6.37 -6.49 2.07
C VAL A 46 5.50 -5.25 1.91
N LEU A 47 4.67 -5.25 0.87
CA LEU A 47 3.61 -4.27 0.66
C LEU A 47 2.32 -4.83 1.24
N THR A 48 1.67 -4.08 2.11
CA THR A 48 0.37 -4.39 2.67
C THR A 48 -0.50 -3.14 2.70
N SER A 49 -1.81 -3.27 2.88
CA SER A 49 -2.75 -2.17 2.94
C SER A 49 -3.90 -2.42 3.91
N VAL A 50 -4.67 -1.37 4.18
CA VAL A 50 -6.01 -1.50 4.79
C VAL A 50 -7.05 -1.91 3.75
N ASP A 51 -8.23 -2.37 4.20
CA ASP A 51 -9.41 -2.54 3.33
C ASP A 51 -9.98 -1.18 2.93
N ARG A 52 -10.22 -1.01 1.62
CA ARG A 52 -10.85 0.17 1.01
C ARG A 52 -12.12 -0.21 0.26
N ASP A 53 -13.13 -0.67 1.01
CA ASP A 53 -14.45 -1.03 0.47
C ASP A 53 -15.18 0.17 -0.18
N ASP A 54 -14.71 1.40 0.08
CA ASP A 54 -15.19 2.64 -0.55
C ASP A 54 -14.67 2.84 -1.98
N MET A 55 -13.68 2.06 -2.43
CA MET A 55 -13.12 2.13 -3.77
C MET A 55 -13.70 1.05 -4.70
N PRO A 56 -13.98 1.34 -5.99
CA PRO A 56 -14.54 0.36 -6.93
C PRO A 56 -13.67 -0.89 -7.14
N ASP A 57 -12.35 -0.76 -7.01
CA ASP A 57 -11.37 -1.84 -7.19
C ASP A 57 -10.82 -2.38 -5.86
N GLY A 58 -11.37 -1.92 -4.73
CA GLY A 58 -10.87 -2.24 -3.38
C GLY A 58 -9.42 -1.82 -3.13
N GLY A 59 -8.82 -0.98 -3.99
CA GLY A 59 -7.42 -0.57 -3.89
C GLY A 59 -6.41 -1.44 -4.66
N ALA A 60 -6.86 -2.40 -5.46
CA ALA A 60 -5.98 -3.27 -6.25
C ALA A 60 -5.01 -2.49 -7.17
N GLU A 61 -5.46 -1.36 -7.74
CA GLU A 61 -4.65 -0.50 -8.60
C GLU A 61 -3.43 0.05 -7.86
N ARG A 62 -3.51 0.27 -6.54
CA ARG A 62 -2.40 0.81 -5.75
C ARG A 62 -1.23 -0.16 -5.67
N PHE A 63 -1.49 -1.45 -5.50
CA PHE A 63 -0.44 -2.47 -5.58
C PHE A 63 0.13 -2.57 -6.99
N ALA A 64 -0.75 -2.62 -7.99
CA ALA A 64 -0.37 -2.76 -9.39
C ALA A 64 0.50 -1.59 -9.90
N LYS A 65 0.36 -0.38 -9.34
CA LYS A 65 1.22 0.78 -9.65
C LYS A 65 2.51 0.80 -8.83
N THR A 66 2.45 0.49 -7.54
CA THR A 66 3.64 0.58 -6.66
C THR A 66 4.73 -0.41 -7.04
N VAL A 67 4.36 -1.65 -7.40
CA VAL A 67 5.34 -2.70 -7.72
C VAL A 67 6.20 -2.33 -8.96
N PRO A 68 5.63 -1.94 -10.11
CA PRO A 68 6.43 -1.48 -11.25
C PRO A 68 7.31 -0.28 -10.93
N TYR A 69 6.78 0.75 -10.25
CA TYR A 69 7.58 1.92 -9.88
C TYR A 69 8.78 1.55 -8.99
N LEU A 70 8.61 0.56 -8.12
CA LEU A 70 9.69 0.06 -7.28
C LEU A 70 10.72 -0.72 -8.11
N LYS A 71 10.26 -1.60 -9.01
CA LYS A 71 11.12 -2.40 -9.89
C LYS A 71 11.91 -1.56 -10.89
N GLU A 72 11.33 -0.46 -11.37
CA GLU A 72 12.04 0.53 -12.20
C GLU A 72 13.24 1.15 -11.47
N ARG A 73 13.10 1.39 -10.15
CA ARG A 73 14.15 2.05 -9.33
C ARG A 73 15.16 1.07 -8.77
N ASN A 74 14.69 -0.11 -8.36
CA ASN A 74 15.52 -1.18 -7.86
C ASN A 74 15.04 -2.52 -8.47
N PRO A 75 15.61 -2.94 -9.61
CA PRO A 75 15.20 -4.17 -10.27
C PRO A 75 15.43 -5.45 -9.44
N LYS A 76 16.37 -5.39 -8.48
CA LYS A 76 16.80 -6.55 -7.68
C LYS A 76 15.97 -6.76 -6.42
N ILE A 77 15.27 -5.72 -5.93
CA ILE A 77 14.47 -5.82 -4.71
C ILE A 77 13.40 -6.90 -4.87
N LEU A 78 13.24 -7.74 -3.85
CA LEU A 78 12.18 -8.72 -3.77
C LEU A 78 10.94 -8.05 -3.15
N VAL A 79 9.77 -8.34 -3.71
CA VAL A 79 8.52 -7.70 -3.32
C VAL A 79 7.48 -8.76 -3.05
N GLU A 80 6.93 -8.74 -1.83
CA GLU A 80 5.77 -9.54 -1.43
C GLU A 80 4.57 -8.64 -1.26
N CYS A 81 3.41 -9.09 -1.73
CA CYS A 81 2.14 -8.40 -1.51
C CYS A 81 1.31 -9.20 -0.51
N LEU A 82 1.00 -8.58 0.62
CA LEU A 82 0.00 -9.02 1.60
C LEU A 82 -1.25 -8.16 1.42
N PRO A 83 -2.14 -8.51 0.48
CA PRO A 83 -3.40 -7.78 0.27
C PRO A 83 -4.33 -7.92 1.49
N PRO A 84 -5.31 -7.01 1.63
CA PRO A 84 -6.25 -7.02 2.75
C PRO A 84 -7.28 -8.16 2.66
#